data_AF-A0A9N8HTU8-F1
#
_entry.id   AF-A0A9N8HTU8-F1
#
_cell.length_a   1.000
_cell.length_b   1.000
_cell.length_c   1.000
_cell.angle_alpha   90.00
_cell.angle_beta   90.00
_cell.angle_gamma   90.00
#
_symmetry.space_group_name_H-M   'P 1'
#
loop_
_entity.id
_entity.type
_entity.pdbx_description
1 polymer ?
#
loop_
_entity_poly.entity_id
_entity_poly.type
_entity_poly.pdbx_seq_one_letter_code
_entity_poly.pdbx_strand_id
1 'polypeptide(L)'
;MHPKTLIVCDVQPEVVKKLPQPRLFCDVVNLAVAAARQHGQTRILYTQLKFDSYDTIPPTHPRLGVLRKLPATVKWFTSSDLCIAGTDNNKHQEELILPRTTFLPQADTPWTDAFNDVSTKDHQVTVVGYGPTVQTVCHLLGDILALPNVDIIRECVADETPARCQAFLNHGLLFRETVITMTDYLESLDLLHERIETSMDLPPSAPPPNQYVCDVGRGGHLSLFMPYITNKYGYCQWPTQPWYQEGGLSLIKQYYCPLGRWVIPLCDEPQFGSGPRFFLMGRQFLDEKDLLFDLVPELMPPTFHRLEEAKEYLAAQGKELLWFLKKVNQNGGRAVDVLKTLPTQPLAKDDQLQAHIPRPLLWEGGLKCHVKTYYYLSACQLPNSNDVEWQLYLHDLFYLAVASKPWSTEDLSDECQITTMRLQRLPADHPWRIQWKLSELCPKHLETIMTRAIQQSKLQVPVVNEENSVSETRTFRTLQFEINSADWMLDEDGRIYLIECNGIPVLYDGGQSQPLCTRGLQLYDSLYKKDPQTAVVNDHDLLEDSVDLAMTGKVPATSLWKLVAAIPAVKTT
;
A
#
# COMPACT_ATOMS: atom_id res chain seq x y z
N MET A 1 -0.07 -30.71 22.60
CA MET A 1 0.01 -30.16 21.25
C MET A 1 0.02 -31.31 20.28
N HIS A 2 -0.79 -31.24 19.23
CA HIS A 2 -0.83 -32.29 18.23
C HIS A 2 0.45 -32.26 17.39
N PRO A 3 1.07 -33.41 17.10
CA PRO A 3 2.24 -33.46 16.23
C PRO A 3 1.87 -32.92 14.83
N LYS A 4 2.79 -32.15 14.27
CA LYS A 4 2.62 -31.48 12.96
C LYS A 4 3.70 -31.88 11.99
N THR A 5 3.36 -31.96 10.72
CA THR A 5 4.33 -32.21 9.65
C THR A 5 4.14 -31.24 8.51
N LEU A 6 5.20 -30.56 8.10
CA LEU A 6 5.26 -29.79 6.86
C LEU A 6 5.94 -30.62 5.78
N ILE A 7 5.25 -30.90 4.68
CA ILE A 7 5.82 -31.54 3.50
C ILE A 7 6.11 -30.48 2.44
N VAL A 8 7.38 -30.35 2.07
CA VAL A 8 7.85 -29.47 1.01
C VAL A 8 8.04 -30.30 -0.25
N CYS A 9 7.18 -30.08 -1.24
CA CYS A 9 7.23 -30.75 -2.52
C CYS A 9 8.33 -30.15 -3.40
N ASP A 10 9.43 -30.89 -3.54
CA ASP A 10 10.60 -30.49 -4.33
C ASP A 10 10.28 -30.44 -5.82
N VAL A 11 10.84 -29.43 -6.47
CA VAL A 11 10.63 -29.09 -7.87
C VAL A 11 11.93 -28.56 -8.47
N GLN A 12 12.27 -28.95 -9.70
CA GLN A 12 13.52 -28.47 -10.27
C GLN A 12 13.55 -26.94 -10.38
N PRO A 13 14.71 -26.28 -10.12
CA PRO A 13 14.90 -24.84 -10.29
C PRO A 13 14.39 -24.30 -11.63
N GLU A 14 14.55 -25.07 -12.72
CA GLU A 14 14.10 -24.68 -14.06
C GLU A 14 12.58 -24.70 -14.25
N VAL A 15 11.85 -25.45 -13.42
CA VAL A 15 10.38 -25.37 -13.37
C VAL A 15 9.96 -24.17 -12.54
N VAL A 16 10.64 -23.94 -11.41
CA VAL A 16 10.39 -22.75 -10.59
C VAL A 16 10.55 -21.49 -11.43
N LYS A 17 11.62 -21.36 -12.23
CA LYS A 17 11.85 -20.22 -13.14
C LYS A 17 10.73 -19.97 -14.17
N LYS A 18 9.90 -20.97 -14.48
CA LYS A 18 8.76 -20.84 -15.41
C LYS A 18 7.48 -20.39 -14.74
N LEU A 19 7.44 -20.36 -13.41
CA LEU A 19 6.29 -19.85 -12.68
C LEU A 19 6.10 -18.35 -12.97
N PRO A 20 4.86 -17.83 -12.90
CA PRO A 20 4.59 -16.40 -13.11
C PRO A 20 5.36 -15.49 -12.14
N GLN A 21 5.51 -15.91 -10.89
CA GLN A 21 6.20 -15.17 -9.83
C GLN A 21 7.11 -16.13 -9.05
N PRO A 22 8.22 -16.58 -9.66
CA PRO A 22 9.03 -17.68 -9.16
C PRO A 22 9.66 -17.36 -7.80
N ARG A 23 10.07 -16.11 -7.61
CA ARG A 23 10.71 -15.65 -6.38
C ARG A 23 9.72 -15.50 -5.24
N LEU A 24 8.55 -14.90 -5.48
CA LEU A 24 7.48 -14.81 -4.48
C LEU A 24 7.12 -16.19 -3.95
N PHE A 25 6.93 -17.16 -4.86
CA PHE A 25 6.67 -18.55 -4.50
C PHE A 25 7.77 -19.15 -3.61
N CYS A 26 9.05 -18.95 -3.94
CA CYS A 26 10.15 -19.42 -3.10
C CYS A 26 10.12 -18.77 -1.71
N ASP A 27 9.93 -17.45 -1.65
CA ASP A 27 10.00 -16.71 -0.39
C ASP A 27 8.83 -17.06 0.55
N VAL A 28 7.61 -17.30 0.04
CA VAL A 28 6.49 -17.77 0.87
C VAL A 28 6.64 -19.23 1.30
N VAL A 29 7.19 -20.12 0.45
CA VAL A 29 7.54 -21.49 0.86
C VAL A 29 8.60 -21.46 1.96
N ASN A 30 9.63 -20.64 1.80
CA ASN A 30 10.68 -20.44 2.78
C ASN A 30 10.13 -19.89 4.10
N LEU A 31 9.13 -19.00 4.06
CA LEU A 31 8.43 -18.54 5.25
C LEU A 31 7.71 -19.69 5.98
N ALA A 32 7.01 -20.57 5.27
CA ALA A 32 6.39 -21.76 5.89
C ALA A 32 7.43 -22.68 6.54
N VAL A 33 8.57 -22.92 5.87
CA VAL A 33 9.67 -23.73 6.41
C VAL A 33 10.29 -23.09 7.64
N ALA A 34 10.56 -21.78 7.61
CA ALA A 34 11.09 -21.03 8.75
C ALA A 34 10.13 -21.08 9.94
N ALA A 35 8.83 -20.91 9.70
CA ALA A 35 7.81 -21.04 10.74
C ALA A 35 7.78 -22.45 11.35
N ALA A 36 7.80 -23.50 10.52
CA ALA A 36 7.90 -24.88 11.01
C ALA A 36 9.14 -25.10 11.89
N ARG A 37 10.29 -24.54 11.49
CA ARG A 37 11.53 -24.60 12.26
C ARG A 37 11.41 -23.88 13.60
N GLN A 38 10.87 -22.67 13.60
CA GLN A 38 10.71 -21.86 14.80
C GLN A 38 9.74 -22.48 15.82
N HIS A 39 8.68 -23.16 15.35
CA HIS A 39 7.75 -23.88 16.23
C HIS A 39 8.41 -25.02 17.03
N GLY A 40 9.54 -25.57 16.56
CA GLY A 40 10.33 -26.58 17.28
C GLY A 40 9.71 -27.98 17.32
N GLN A 41 8.39 -28.12 17.21
CA GLN A 41 7.66 -29.40 17.25
C GLN A 41 7.11 -29.84 15.88
N THR A 42 7.33 -29.05 14.83
CA THR A 42 6.92 -29.42 13.47
C THR A 42 8.01 -30.21 12.79
N ARG A 43 7.69 -31.42 12.34
CA ARG A 43 8.58 -32.25 11.51
C ARG A 43 8.55 -31.74 10.08
N ILE A 44 9.68 -31.70 9.38
CA ILE A 44 9.74 -31.22 7.99
C ILE A 44 10.18 -32.35 7.06
N LEU A 45 9.38 -32.62 6.04
CA LEU A 45 9.64 -33.65 5.04
C LEU A 45 9.85 -33.00 3.68
N TYR A 46 11.04 -33.16 3.12
CA TYR A 46 11.33 -32.75 1.76
C TYR A 46 11.09 -33.94 0.84
N THR A 47 10.21 -33.82 -0.14
CA THR A 47 10.14 -34.87 -1.17
C THR A 47 11.34 -34.71 -2.12
N GLN A 48 11.79 -35.76 -2.80
CA GLN A 48 12.80 -35.64 -3.86
C GLN A 48 12.58 -36.70 -4.93
N LEU A 49 12.70 -36.35 -6.21
CA LEU A 49 12.61 -37.35 -7.29
C LEU A 49 13.86 -38.25 -7.31
N LYS A 50 13.70 -39.51 -6.89
CA LYS A 50 14.83 -40.46 -6.79
C LYS A 50 15.13 -41.16 -8.13
N PHE A 51 16.39 -41.11 -8.53
CA PHE A 51 16.96 -41.88 -9.63
C PHE A 51 18.12 -42.73 -9.12
N ASP A 52 18.37 -43.87 -9.77
CA ASP A 52 19.47 -44.77 -9.39
C ASP A 52 20.85 -44.14 -9.65
N SER A 53 20.93 -43.24 -10.63
CA SER A 53 22.07 -42.36 -10.89
C SER A 53 21.56 -41.12 -11.63
N TYR A 54 21.87 -39.93 -11.12
CA TYR A 54 21.48 -38.66 -11.75
C TYR A 54 22.32 -38.36 -13.00
N ASP A 55 23.55 -38.87 -13.07
CA ASP A 55 24.49 -38.63 -14.17
C ASP A 55 24.13 -39.38 -15.47
N THR A 56 23.20 -40.34 -15.38
CA THR A 56 22.87 -41.26 -16.48
C THR A 56 21.41 -41.22 -16.92
N ILE A 57 20.64 -40.23 -16.46
CA ILE A 57 19.20 -40.12 -16.79
C ILE A 57 19.05 -39.68 -18.25
N PRO A 58 18.46 -40.50 -19.15
CA PRO A 58 18.20 -40.08 -20.52
C PRO A 58 17.15 -38.96 -20.55
N PRO A 59 17.23 -37.95 -21.44
CA PRO A 59 16.23 -36.87 -21.55
C PRO A 59 14.80 -37.37 -21.82
N THR A 60 14.68 -38.56 -22.40
CA THR A 60 13.42 -39.25 -22.70
C THR A 60 12.90 -40.10 -21.54
N HIS A 61 13.60 -40.14 -20.39
CA HIS A 61 13.23 -40.99 -19.27
C HIS A 61 11.77 -40.71 -18.88
N PRO A 62 10.90 -41.74 -18.81
CA PRO A 62 9.49 -41.54 -18.54
C PRO A 62 9.26 -40.86 -17.20
N ARG A 63 10.17 -41.09 -16.22
CA ARG A 63 10.16 -40.38 -14.92
C ARG A 63 10.59 -38.91 -14.96
N LEU A 64 10.85 -38.33 -16.12
CA LEU A 64 11.01 -36.89 -16.22
C LEU A 64 9.68 -36.19 -16.50
N GLY A 65 8.67 -36.84 -17.11
CA GLY A 65 7.36 -36.20 -17.32
C GLY A 65 7.44 -34.83 -18.02
N VAL A 66 6.96 -33.76 -17.37
CA VAL A 66 7.07 -32.36 -17.86
C VAL A 66 8.53 -31.83 -17.83
N LEU A 67 9.42 -32.53 -17.12
CA LEU A 67 10.85 -32.21 -16.92
C LEU A 67 11.78 -32.72 -18.05
N ARG A 68 11.22 -33.24 -19.16
CA ARG A 68 11.94 -33.89 -20.29
C ARG A 68 12.97 -33.03 -21.05
N LYS A 69 13.12 -31.75 -20.74
CA LYS A 69 13.93 -30.80 -21.53
C LYS A 69 15.32 -30.49 -20.94
N LEU A 70 15.86 -31.30 -20.03
CA LEU A 70 16.93 -30.84 -19.14
C LEU A 70 18.25 -31.65 -19.23
N PRO A 71 19.42 -30.97 -19.12
CA PRO A 71 20.76 -31.58 -19.16
C PRO A 71 21.15 -32.30 -17.85
N ALA A 72 22.18 -33.15 -17.92
CA ALA A 72 22.55 -34.19 -16.95
C ALA A 72 23.02 -33.72 -15.54
N THR A 73 23.28 -32.43 -15.30
CA THR A 73 23.70 -31.91 -13.99
C THR A 73 22.59 -31.11 -13.33
N VAL A 74 21.68 -31.79 -12.61
CA VAL A 74 20.50 -31.15 -12.00
C VAL A 74 20.69 -30.95 -10.49
N LYS A 75 20.71 -29.69 -10.04
CA LYS A 75 20.46 -29.34 -8.63
C LYS A 75 18.94 -29.33 -8.40
N TRP A 76 18.46 -29.87 -7.28
CA TRP A 76 17.04 -29.92 -6.89
C TRP A 76 16.65 -28.72 -6.03
N PHE A 77 15.37 -28.35 -5.92
CA PHE A 77 14.91 -27.15 -5.20
C PHE A 77 15.54 -27.04 -3.81
N THR A 78 15.43 -28.14 -3.07
CA THR A 78 15.81 -28.30 -1.66
C THR A 78 17.33 -28.40 -1.45
N SER A 79 18.08 -28.47 -2.54
CA SER A 79 19.55 -28.48 -2.61
C SER A 79 20.11 -27.31 -3.43
N SER A 80 19.26 -26.34 -3.78
CA SER A 80 19.61 -25.17 -4.57
C SER A 80 19.59 -23.90 -3.73
N ASP A 81 20.32 -22.88 -4.17
CA ASP A 81 20.39 -21.56 -3.52
C ASP A 81 19.05 -20.78 -3.56
N LEU A 82 17.98 -21.38 -4.13
CA LEU A 82 16.65 -20.79 -4.25
C LEU A 82 15.73 -21.13 -3.07
N CYS A 83 16.05 -22.18 -2.31
CA CYS A 83 15.25 -22.64 -1.17
C CYS A 83 16.13 -22.71 0.07
N ILE A 84 15.51 -22.57 1.24
CA ILE A 84 16.15 -22.96 2.50
C ILE A 84 16.56 -24.43 2.39
N ALA A 85 17.86 -24.70 2.42
CA ALA A 85 18.38 -26.06 2.34
C ALA A 85 17.91 -26.89 3.55
N GLY A 86 17.60 -28.16 3.29
CA GLY A 86 17.42 -29.13 4.36
C GLY A 86 18.70 -29.21 5.19
N THR A 87 18.59 -29.10 6.51
CA THR A 87 19.76 -29.19 7.39
C THR A 87 19.89 -30.61 7.91
N ASP A 88 20.78 -31.41 7.32
CA ASP A 88 21.08 -32.77 7.80
C ASP A 88 21.64 -32.82 9.24
N ASN A 89 21.96 -31.65 9.83
CA ASN A 89 22.76 -31.54 11.07
C ASN A 89 22.04 -30.96 12.29
N ASN A 90 20.76 -30.62 12.23
CA ASN A 90 20.07 -30.07 13.40
C ASN A 90 19.60 -31.18 14.35
N LYS A 91 20.40 -31.43 15.40
CA LYS A 91 20.17 -32.41 16.48
C LYS A 91 18.83 -32.28 17.24
N HIS A 92 17.99 -31.30 16.90
CA HIS A 92 16.75 -30.99 17.60
C HIS A 92 15.50 -30.99 16.70
N GLN A 93 15.63 -31.19 15.39
CA GLN A 93 14.50 -31.25 14.46
C GLN A 93 14.69 -32.36 13.42
N GLU A 94 13.71 -33.26 13.31
CA GLU A 94 13.70 -34.31 12.29
C GLU A 94 13.35 -33.71 10.92
N GLU A 95 14.34 -33.17 10.20
CA GLU A 95 14.21 -32.92 8.77
C GLU A 95 14.55 -34.20 8.02
N LEU A 96 13.66 -34.67 7.15
CA LEU A 96 13.87 -35.90 6.38
C LEU A 96 13.66 -35.67 4.89
N ILE A 97 14.48 -36.31 4.07
CA ILE A 97 14.31 -36.33 2.62
C ILE A 97 13.65 -37.65 2.23
N LEU A 98 12.43 -37.56 1.69
CA LEU A 98 11.65 -38.71 1.24
C LEU A 98 11.71 -38.83 -0.29
N PRO A 99 12.17 -39.97 -0.82
CA PRO A 99 12.16 -40.18 -2.25
C PRO A 99 10.71 -40.27 -2.77
N ARG A 100 10.46 -39.75 -3.96
CA ARG A 100 9.21 -39.93 -4.70
C ARG A 100 9.49 -40.37 -6.13
N THR A 101 8.56 -41.13 -6.71
CA THR A 101 8.50 -41.42 -8.14
C THR A 101 7.58 -40.41 -8.83
N THR A 102 7.79 -40.13 -10.13
CA THR A 102 6.88 -39.27 -10.93
C THR A 102 5.53 -39.88 -11.24
N PHE A 103 5.45 -41.21 -11.20
CA PHE A 103 4.20 -41.95 -11.33
C PHE A 103 3.84 -42.32 -9.90
N LEU A 104 2.63 -41.92 -9.49
CA LEU A 104 1.97 -42.21 -8.21
C LEU A 104 2.87 -42.93 -7.20
N PRO A 105 3.33 -42.25 -6.14
CA PRO A 105 4.21 -42.86 -5.15
C PRO A 105 3.64 -44.21 -4.72
N GLN A 106 4.41 -45.28 -4.94
CA GLN A 106 4.15 -46.50 -4.18
C GLN A 106 4.51 -46.13 -2.74
N ALA A 107 3.63 -46.42 -1.77
CA ALA A 107 4.02 -46.37 -0.36
C ALA A 107 5.10 -47.43 -0.15
N ASP A 108 6.33 -47.06 -0.46
CA ASP A 108 7.52 -47.80 -0.12
C ASP A 108 7.84 -47.56 1.36
N THR A 109 8.70 -48.42 1.91
CA THR A 109 9.08 -48.39 3.33
C THR A 109 9.41 -46.99 3.85
N PRO A 110 10.14 -46.10 3.13
CA PRO A 110 10.43 -44.75 3.62
C PRO A 110 9.21 -43.89 3.95
N TRP A 111 8.15 -43.92 3.14
CA TRP A 111 6.93 -43.15 3.42
C TRP A 111 6.12 -43.77 4.54
N THR A 112 6.00 -45.09 4.58
CA THR A 112 5.31 -45.75 5.70
C THR A 112 6.07 -45.52 7.00
N ASP A 113 7.40 -45.67 7.01
CA ASP A 113 8.26 -45.44 8.18
C ASP A 113 8.18 -44.01 8.66
N ALA A 114 8.15 -43.05 7.73
CA ALA A 114 7.96 -41.65 8.05
C ALA A 114 6.64 -41.38 8.78
N PHE A 115 5.60 -42.18 8.57
CA PHE A 115 4.28 -41.98 9.16
C PHE A 115 3.83 -43.14 10.08
N ASN A 116 4.71 -44.10 10.40
CA ASN A 116 4.37 -45.25 11.24
C ASN A 116 3.98 -44.84 12.66
N ASP A 117 4.63 -43.79 13.19
CA ASP A 117 4.32 -43.23 14.52
C ASP A 117 3.15 -42.24 14.50
N VAL A 118 2.62 -41.94 13.31
CA VAL A 118 1.59 -40.91 13.04
C VAL A 118 0.17 -41.49 13.14
N SER A 119 0.01 -42.71 13.65
CA SER A 119 -1.27 -43.45 13.73
C SER A 119 -2.41 -42.81 14.55
N THR A 120 -2.24 -41.59 15.06
CA THR A 120 -3.27 -40.86 15.78
C THR A 120 -4.11 -40.02 14.81
N LYS A 121 -5.44 -40.05 14.98
CA LYS A 121 -6.41 -39.28 14.18
C LYS A 121 -6.20 -37.76 14.22
N ASP A 122 -5.29 -37.28 15.05
CA ASP A 122 -5.09 -35.88 15.37
C ASP A 122 -3.82 -35.29 14.78
N HIS A 123 -3.03 -36.06 14.02
CA HIS A 123 -1.83 -35.51 13.37
C HIS A 123 -2.20 -34.63 12.18
N GLN A 124 -1.61 -33.45 12.10
CA GLN A 124 -1.87 -32.48 11.03
C GLN A 124 -0.70 -32.47 10.04
N VAL A 125 -0.99 -32.71 8.77
CA VAL A 125 0.01 -32.67 7.69
C VAL A 125 -0.28 -31.46 6.81
N THR A 126 0.70 -30.59 6.60
CA THR A 126 0.60 -29.44 5.69
C THR A 126 1.49 -29.67 4.50
N VAL A 127 1.01 -29.46 3.27
CA VAL A 127 1.74 -29.69 2.02
C VAL A 127 1.91 -28.39 1.25
N VAL A 128 3.13 -28.12 0.78
CA VAL A 128 3.49 -26.92 0.00
C VAL A 128 4.34 -27.29 -1.21
N GLY A 129 4.36 -26.46 -2.26
CA GLY A 129 5.25 -26.61 -3.40
C GLY A 129 4.56 -26.48 -4.77
N TYR A 130 5.15 -27.07 -5.81
CA TYR A 130 4.63 -26.96 -7.17
C TYR A 130 3.32 -27.75 -7.34
N GLY A 131 2.27 -27.15 -7.92
CA GLY A 131 0.90 -27.67 -7.95
C GLY A 131 0.77 -29.16 -8.32
N PRO A 132 1.29 -29.62 -9.46
CA PRO A 132 1.26 -31.03 -9.84
C PRO A 132 1.94 -31.98 -8.83
N THR A 133 2.97 -31.51 -8.14
CA THR A 133 3.68 -32.31 -7.12
C THR A 133 2.92 -32.35 -5.80
N VAL A 134 2.32 -31.22 -5.41
CA VAL A 134 1.40 -31.14 -4.26
C VAL A 134 0.23 -32.09 -4.48
N GLN A 135 -0.41 -32.05 -5.65
CA GLN A 135 -1.50 -32.97 -5.99
C GLN A 135 -1.10 -34.45 -5.84
N THR A 136 0.09 -34.80 -6.35
CA THR A 136 0.59 -36.19 -6.27
C THR A 136 0.83 -36.62 -4.82
N VAL A 137 1.34 -35.73 -3.98
CA VAL A 137 1.57 -36.01 -2.55
C VAL A 137 0.24 -36.09 -1.79
N CYS A 138 -0.73 -35.22 -2.08
CA CYS A 138 -2.06 -35.30 -1.48
C CYS A 138 -2.75 -36.64 -1.79
N HIS A 139 -2.67 -37.13 -3.03
CA HIS A 139 -3.17 -38.46 -3.39
C HIS A 139 -2.46 -39.56 -2.58
N LEU A 140 -1.14 -39.51 -2.37
CA LEU A 140 -0.43 -40.49 -1.52
C LEU A 140 -0.97 -40.51 -0.09
N LEU A 141 -1.06 -39.32 0.51
CA LEU A 141 -1.47 -39.17 1.90
C LEU A 141 -2.92 -39.62 2.10
N GLY A 142 -3.82 -39.28 1.17
CA GLY A 142 -5.24 -39.60 1.22
C GLY A 142 -5.56 -41.04 0.79
N ASP A 143 -5.17 -41.45 -0.42
CA ASP A 143 -5.54 -42.74 -1.00
C ASP A 143 -4.80 -43.92 -0.38
N ILE A 144 -3.51 -43.73 -0.08
CA ILE A 144 -2.62 -44.85 0.25
C ILE A 144 -2.36 -44.92 1.74
N LEU A 145 -2.05 -43.77 2.37
CA LEU A 145 -1.77 -43.69 3.80
C LEU A 145 -3.02 -43.39 4.65
N ALA A 146 -4.17 -43.09 4.02
CA ALA A 146 -5.44 -42.83 4.67
C ALA A 146 -5.39 -41.75 5.79
N LEU A 147 -4.57 -40.72 5.60
CA LEU A 147 -4.41 -39.63 6.57
C LEU A 147 -5.58 -38.65 6.48
N PRO A 148 -6.30 -38.38 7.59
CA PRO A 148 -7.56 -37.63 7.53
C PRO A 148 -7.39 -36.10 7.49
N ASN A 149 -6.24 -35.55 7.91
CA ASN A 149 -6.03 -34.11 8.10
C ASN A 149 -4.83 -33.62 7.27
N VAL A 150 -5.10 -33.28 6.01
CA VAL A 150 -4.08 -32.75 5.09
C VAL A 150 -4.45 -31.32 4.71
N ASP A 151 -3.60 -30.37 5.04
CA ASP A 151 -3.76 -28.97 4.67
C ASP A 151 -2.84 -28.60 3.52
N ILE A 152 -3.26 -27.62 2.73
CA ILE A 152 -2.49 -27.05 1.64
C ILE A 152 -2.45 -25.54 1.83
N ILE A 153 -1.26 -24.96 1.92
CA ILE A 153 -1.12 -23.50 2.05
C ILE A 153 -1.28 -22.88 0.65
N ARG A 154 -2.39 -22.16 0.44
CA ARG A 154 -2.75 -21.56 -0.86
C ARG A 154 -1.60 -20.76 -1.48
N GLU A 155 -0.97 -19.90 -0.69
CA GLU A 155 0.10 -18.99 -1.12
C GLU A 155 1.38 -19.74 -1.48
N CYS A 156 1.59 -20.93 -0.91
CA CYS A 156 2.75 -21.78 -1.17
C CYS A 156 2.50 -22.83 -2.26
N VAL A 157 1.44 -22.67 -3.06
CA VAL A 157 1.19 -23.49 -4.24
C VAL A 157 1.21 -22.63 -5.49
N ALA A 158 2.08 -22.99 -6.42
CA ALA A 158 2.18 -22.31 -7.70
C ALA A 158 2.18 -23.30 -8.86
N ASP A 159 1.72 -22.82 -10.01
CA ASP A 159 1.72 -23.55 -11.26
C ASP A 159 2.16 -22.62 -12.42
N GLU A 160 2.61 -23.18 -13.55
CA GLU A 160 2.99 -22.43 -14.76
C GLU A 160 1.84 -21.56 -15.27
N THR A 161 0.60 -21.96 -15.00
CA THR A 161 -0.58 -21.16 -15.31
C THR A 161 -1.43 -20.91 -14.06
N PRO A 162 -1.71 -19.64 -13.69
CA PRO A 162 -2.53 -19.31 -12.54
C PRO A 162 -3.92 -19.97 -12.57
N ALA A 163 -4.51 -20.07 -13.76
CA ALA A 163 -5.82 -20.72 -13.95
C ALA A 163 -5.78 -22.23 -13.62
N ARG A 164 -4.69 -22.93 -13.97
CA ARG A 164 -4.51 -24.35 -13.60
C ARG A 164 -4.30 -24.51 -12.11
N CYS A 165 -3.49 -23.64 -11.49
CA CYS A 165 -3.32 -23.62 -10.04
C CYS A 165 -4.66 -23.43 -9.33
N GLN A 166 -5.45 -22.44 -9.74
CA GLN A 166 -6.74 -22.16 -9.13
C GLN A 166 -7.75 -23.30 -9.33
N ALA A 167 -7.79 -23.91 -10.52
CA ALA A 167 -8.63 -25.07 -10.79
C ALA A 167 -8.23 -26.28 -9.92
N PHE A 168 -6.93 -26.51 -9.74
CA PHE A 168 -6.40 -27.53 -8.84
C PHE A 168 -6.84 -27.28 -7.39
N LEU A 169 -6.62 -26.07 -6.86
CA LEU A 169 -7.00 -25.73 -5.49
C LEU A 169 -8.51 -25.79 -5.23
N ASN A 170 -9.33 -25.50 -6.25
CA ASN A 170 -10.79 -25.50 -6.11
C ASN A 170 -11.44 -26.89 -6.34
N HIS A 171 -10.85 -27.72 -7.20
CA HIS A 171 -11.52 -28.91 -7.74
C HIS A 171 -10.64 -30.16 -7.83
N GLY A 172 -9.33 -30.02 -7.66
CA GLY A 172 -8.36 -31.12 -7.80
C GLY A 172 -8.10 -31.91 -6.52
N LEU A 173 -8.75 -31.54 -5.42
CA LEU A 173 -8.68 -32.20 -4.12
C LEU A 173 -9.81 -33.22 -4.01
N LEU A 174 -9.47 -34.48 -3.70
CA LEU A 174 -10.38 -35.62 -3.85
C LEU A 174 -11.05 -36.08 -2.54
N PHE A 175 -10.48 -35.76 -1.37
CA PHE A 175 -10.92 -36.32 -0.08
C PHE A 175 -11.27 -35.26 0.95
N ARG A 176 -10.35 -35.03 1.89
CA ARG A 176 -10.48 -34.23 3.11
C ARG A 176 -9.42 -33.14 3.17
N GLU A 177 -8.71 -32.92 2.07
CA GLU A 177 -7.69 -31.91 2.01
C GLU A 177 -8.33 -30.52 2.13
N THR A 178 -7.77 -29.69 3.00
CA THR A 178 -8.26 -28.33 3.23
C THR A 178 -7.26 -27.33 2.67
N VAL A 179 -7.74 -26.41 1.83
CA VAL A 179 -6.92 -25.27 1.40
C VAL A 179 -7.01 -24.19 2.46
N ILE A 180 -5.91 -23.97 3.18
CA ILE A 180 -5.78 -22.94 4.20
C ILE A 180 -4.95 -21.77 3.67
N THR A 181 -5.05 -20.62 4.32
CA THR A 181 -4.14 -19.49 4.05
C THR A 181 -2.85 -19.66 4.83
N MET A 182 -1.79 -18.96 4.42
CA MET A 182 -0.57 -18.88 5.22
C MET A 182 -0.83 -18.24 6.59
N THR A 183 -1.81 -17.34 6.69
CA THR A 183 -2.23 -16.77 7.98
C THR A 183 -2.71 -17.88 8.91
N ASP A 184 -3.65 -18.72 8.45
CA ASP A 184 -4.19 -19.83 9.23
C ASP A 184 -3.08 -20.81 9.64
N TYR A 185 -2.11 -21.05 8.74
CA TYR A 185 -0.95 -21.90 9.04
C TYR A 185 -0.10 -21.33 10.18
N LEU A 186 0.30 -20.06 10.09
CA LEU A 186 1.11 -19.38 11.11
C LEU A 186 0.37 -19.28 12.45
N GLU A 187 -0.92 -19.01 12.41
CA GLU A 187 -1.79 -19.01 13.60
C GLU A 187 -1.82 -20.39 14.25
N SER A 188 -1.93 -21.46 13.44
CA SER A 188 -1.91 -22.82 13.97
C SER A 188 -0.59 -23.16 14.69
N LEU A 189 0.51 -22.48 14.35
CA LEU A 189 1.83 -22.65 14.98
C LEU A 189 2.08 -21.69 16.14
N ASP A 190 1.13 -20.80 16.46
CA ASP A 190 1.28 -19.70 17.43
C ASP A 190 2.40 -18.72 17.08
N LEU A 191 2.73 -18.59 15.78
CA LEU A 191 3.83 -17.76 15.27
C LEU A 191 3.36 -16.50 14.55
N LEU A 192 2.04 -16.31 14.42
CA LEU A 192 1.49 -15.19 13.68
C LEU A 192 2.03 -13.84 14.18
N HIS A 193 2.21 -13.71 15.50
CA HIS A 193 2.65 -12.50 16.21
C HIS A 193 4.16 -12.35 16.37
N GLU A 194 4.93 -13.35 15.98
CA GLU A 194 6.38 -13.34 16.11
C GLU A 194 7.01 -12.81 14.83
N ARG A 195 8.14 -12.10 14.96
CA ARG A 195 8.96 -11.79 13.80
C ARG A 195 9.63 -13.08 13.38
N ILE A 196 9.28 -13.59 12.21
CA ILE A 196 9.94 -14.76 11.64
C ILE A 196 11.17 -14.26 10.89
N GLU A 197 12.31 -14.27 11.56
CA GLU A 197 13.58 -14.01 10.91
C GLU A 197 13.90 -15.24 10.06
N THR A 198 13.71 -15.12 8.75
CA THR A 198 14.43 -15.94 7.79
C THR A 198 15.90 -15.55 7.88
N SER A 199 16.59 -15.97 8.97
CA SER A 199 18.04 -15.81 9.08
C SER A 199 18.66 -16.68 7.99
N MET A 200 18.70 -16.13 6.79
CA MET A 200 19.46 -16.67 5.70
C MET A 200 20.64 -15.73 5.54
N ASP A 201 21.81 -16.28 5.84
CA ASP A 201 23.00 -16.08 5.04
C ASP A 201 22.66 -16.35 3.57
N LEU A 202 21.82 -15.50 2.95
CA LEU A 202 21.70 -15.47 1.51
C LEU A 202 23.08 -15.04 1.03
N PRO A 203 23.76 -15.85 0.21
CA PRO A 203 25.10 -15.53 -0.23
C PRO A 203 25.09 -14.13 -0.87
N PRO A 204 26.13 -13.30 -0.64
CA PRO A 204 26.20 -11.89 -1.06
C PRO A 204 26.12 -11.67 -2.59
N SER A 205 26.00 -12.74 -3.37
CA SER A 205 25.74 -12.73 -4.81
C SER A 205 24.25 -12.78 -5.18
N ALA A 206 23.33 -12.76 -4.21
CA ALA A 206 21.91 -12.69 -4.51
C ALA A 206 21.56 -11.39 -5.25
N PRO A 207 20.72 -11.42 -6.31
CA PRO A 207 20.17 -10.22 -6.91
C PRO A 207 19.54 -9.32 -5.82
N PRO A 208 19.45 -8.00 -6.05
CA PRO A 208 19.12 -7.02 -5.01
C PRO A 208 17.88 -7.44 -4.22
N PRO A 209 17.82 -7.12 -2.91
CA PRO A 209 16.73 -7.53 -2.02
C PRO A 209 15.40 -7.31 -2.72
N ASN A 210 14.67 -8.42 -2.85
CA ASN A 210 13.49 -8.53 -3.70
C ASN A 210 12.58 -7.32 -3.56
N GLN A 211 12.21 -6.73 -4.69
CA GLN A 211 11.33 -5.57 -4.74
C GLN A 211 9.90 -6.00 -4.39
N TYR A 212 9.59 -6.07 -3.10
CA TYR A 212 8.25 -6.35 -2.61
C TYR A 212 7.50 -5.07 -2.26
N VAL A 213 6.19 -5.09 -2.53
CA VAL A 213 5.24 -4.05 -2.10
C VAL A 213 4.10 -4.69 -1.32
N CYS A 214 3.68 -4.06 -0.23
CA CYS A 214 2.65 -4.57 0.64
C CYS A 214 1.72 -3.43 1.07
N ASP A 215 0.45 -3.49 0.68
CA ASP A 215 -0.59 -2.60 1.20
C ASP A 215 -1.29 -3.27 2.37
N VAL A 216 -1.01 -2.79 3.57
CA VAL A 216 -1.57 -3.30 4.81
C VAL A 216 -2.90 -2.63 5.18
N GLY A 217 -3.44 -1.79 4.30
CA GLY A 217 -4.71 -1.14 4.52
C GLY A 217 -4.66 -0.08 5.61
N ARG A 218 -3.48 0.52 5.87
CA ARG A 218 -3.35 1.68 6.78
C ARG A 218 -4.15 2.88 6.28
N GLY A 219 -4.54 2.87 5.00
CA GLY A 219 -5.15 3.97 4.28
C GLY A 219 -4.11 4.62 3.37
N GLY A 220 -4.45 5.76 2.79
CA GLY A 220 -3.55 6.44 1.86
C GLY A 220 -3.76 6.00 0.41
N HIS A 221 -2.73 6.21 -0.40
CA HIS A 221 -2.78 5.97 -1.84
C HIS A 221 -1.99 4.73 -2.30
N LEU A 222 -1.41 3.93 -1.39
CA LEU A 222 -0.59 2.79 -1.80
C LEU A 222 -1.37 1.80 -2.68
N SER A 223 -2.62 1.47 -2.35
CA SER A 223 -3.51 0.67 -3.21
C SER A 223 -3.61 1.19 -4.65
N LEU A 224 -3.63 2.51 -4.84
CA LEU A 224 -3.68 3.16 -6.15
C LEU A 224 -2.31 3.18 -6.85
N PHE A 225 -1.21 3.21 -6.09
CA PHE A 225 0.15 3.15 -6.62
C PHE A 225 0.57 1.73 -7.00
N MET A 226 -0.02 0.71 -6.37
CA MET A 226 0.38 -0.68 -6.53
C MET A 226 0.43 -1.15 -7.98
N PRO A 227 -0.59 -0.91 -8.85
CA PRO A 227 -0.51 -1.35 -10.24
C PRO A 227 0.66 -0.73 -11.00
N TYR A 228 1.02 0.52 -10.71
CA TYR A 228 2.18 1.18 -11.33
C TYR A 228 3.50 0.59 -10.81
N ILE A 229 3.59 0.41 -9.50
CA ILE A 229 4.75 -0.18 -8.82
C ILE A 229 5.01 -1.61 -9.33
N THR A 230 3.99 -2.45 -9.45
CA THR A 230 4.13 -3.84 -9.90
C THR A 230 4.40 -3.93 -11.41
N ASN A 231 3.63 -3.22 -12.24
CA ASN A 231 3.74 -3.34 -13.70
C ASN A 231 4.98 -2.66 -14.27
N LYS A 232 5.34 -1.47 -13.77
CA LYS A 232 6.42 -0.65 -14.34
C LYS A 232 7.77 -0.92 -13.69
N TYR A 233 7.79 -1.17 -12.39
CA TYR A 233 9.02 -1.38 -11.63
C TYR A 233 9.27 -2.86 -11.31
N GLY A 234 8.37 -3.78 -11.67
CA GLY A 234 8.57 -5.22 -11.48
C GLY A 234 8.48 -5.66 -10.02
N TYR A 235 7.85 -4.84 -9.17
CA TYR A 235 7.61 -5.22 -7.78
C TYR A 235 6.62 -6.37 -7.70
N CYS A 236 6.82 -7.25 -6.72
CA CYS A 236 5.87 -8.31 -6.39
C CYS A 236 5.02 -7.89 -5.19
N GLN A 237 3.71 -8.12 -5.27
CA GLN A 237 2.84 -7.91 -4.12
C GLN A 237 3.10 -9.00 -3.07
N TRP A 238 3.45 -8.58 -1.86
CA TRP A 238 3.60 -9.48 -0.72
C TRP A 238 2.23 -9.76 -0.07
N PRO A 239 1.96 -10.99 0.39
CA PRO A 239 0.72 -11.28 1.10
C PRO A 239 0.63 -10.58 2.45
N THR A 240 -0.59 -10.23 2.85
CA THR A 240 -0.92 -9.66 4.16
C THR A 240 -1.72 -10.66 4.98
N GLN A 241 -1.77 -10.43 6.29
CA GLN A 241 -2.54 -11.26 7.23
C GLN A 241 -3.64 -10.43 7.89
N PRO A 242 -4.88 -10.96 8.01
CA PRO A 242 -5.99 -10.33 8.70
C PRO A 242 -5.76 -10.26 10.21
N TRP A 243 -4.95 -9.30 10.66
CA TRP A 243 -4.69 -9.05 12.07
C TRP A 243 -5.84 -8.47 12.86
N TYR A 244 -6.75 -7.72 12.23
CA TYR A 244 -7.90 -7.22 12.96
C TYR A 244 -9.18 -7.11 12.13
N GLN A 245 -10.26 -7.63 12.68
CA GLN A 245 -11.63 -7.48 12.22
C GLN A 245 -12.41 -6.79 13.34
N GLU A 246 -13.37 -5.92 13.00
CA GLU A 246 -14.25 -5.27 13.99
C GLU A 246 -14.92 -6.32 14.91
N GLY A 247 -14.47 -6.39 16.16
CA GLY A 247 -15.34 -6.80 17.25
C GLY A 247 -16.31 -5.65 17.52
N GLY A 248 -17.61 -5.89 17.36
CA GLY A 248 -18.66 -4.88 17.41
C GLY A 248 -18.57 -3.85 18.55
N LEU A 249 -19.20 -2.70 18.31
CA LEU A 249 -19.34 -1.52 19.18
C LEU A 249 -18.06 -0.74 19.55
N SER A 250 -16.85 -1.20 19.21
CA SER A 250 -15.63 -0.41 19.44
C SER A 250 -15.09 0.22 18.14
N LEU A 251 -15.01 1.56 18.12
CA LEU A 251 -14.55 2.42 17.00
C LEU A 251 -13.04 2.36 16.72
N ILE A 252 -12.35 1.29 17.10
CA ILE A 252 -10.89 1.20 16.91
C ILE A 252 -10.62 0.50 15.58
N LYS A 253 -10.24 1.28 14.56
CA LYS A 253 -9.58 0.75 13.36
C LYS A 253 -8.26 0.12 13.79
N GLN A 254 -8.06 -1.15 13.47
CA GLN A 254 -6.83 -1.86 13.78
C GLN A 254 -6.23 -2.42 12.48
N TYR A 255 -4.89 -2.40 12.39
CA TYR A 255 -4.14 -2.47 11.14
C TYR A 255 -3.70 -3.89 10.78
N TYR A 256 -3.83 -4.26 9.50
CA TYR A 256 -3.19 -5.47 8.99
C TYR A 256 -1.67 -5.28 8.97
N CYS A 257 -0.88 -6.35 9.08
CA CYS A 257 0.56 -6.28 8.91
C CYS A 257 0.99 -7.25 7.81
N PRO A 258 2.20 -7.10 7.26
CA PRO A 258 2.72 -8.10 6.35
C PRO A 258 2.85 -9.44 7.07
N LEU A 259 2.67 -10.51 6.31
CA LEU A 259 2.73 -11.88 6.80
C LEU A 259 4.04 -12.15 7.57
N GLY A 260 3.94 -12.67 8.80
CA GLY A 260 5.10 -12.91 9.68
C GLY A 260 5.85 -11.67 10.18
N ARG A 261 5.22 -10.48 10.12
CA ARG A 261 5.82 -9.17 10.47
C ARG A 261 7.13 -8.87 9.73
N TRP A 262 7.21 -9.29 8.47
CA TRP A 262 8.41 -9.10 7.67
C TRP A 262 8.63 -7.63 7.30
N VAL A 263 9.89 -7.20 7.21
CA VAL A 263 10.26 -5.88 6.71
C VAL A 263 10.36 -5.96 5.19
N ILE A 264 9.56 -5.15 4.52
CA ILE A 264 9.35 -5.16 3.08
C ILE A 264 9.85 -3.84 2.50
N PRO A 265 10.42 -3.80 1.28
CA PRO A 265 10.90 -2.55 0.70
C PRO A 265 9.84 -1.46 0.61
N LEU A 266 8.64 -1.77 0.12
CA LEU A 266 7.54 -0.80 0.06
C LEU A 266 6.37 -1.29 0.90
N CYS A 267 6.05 -0.53 1.95
CA CYS A 267 4.92 -0.80 2.82
C CYS A 267 4.29 0.54 3.24
N ASP A 268 2.96 0.64 3.25
CA ASP A 268 2.21 1.79 3.75
C ASP A 268 2.34 1.94 5.27
N GLU A 269 2.72 0.88 5.98
CA GLU A 269 3.06 0.90 7.40
C GLU A 269 4.60 1.04 7.60
N PRO A 270 5.09 2.22 8.03
CA PRO A 270 6.53 2.50 8.09
C PRO A 270 7.36 1.57 8.97
N GLN A 271 6.80 0.95 10.01
CA GLN A 271 7.55 0.01 10.85
C GLN A 271 7.86 -1.32 10.12
N PHE A 272 7.15 -1.61 9.03
CA PHE A 272 7.38 -2.78 8.18
C PHE A 272 7.93 -2.41 6.80
N GLY A 273 8.28 -1.14 6.58
CA GLY A 273 8.87 -0.62 5.35
C GLY A 273 10.37 -0.34 5.49
N SER A 274 11.20 -0.76 4.54
CA SER A 274 12.63 -0.36 4.47
C SER A 274 12.94 0.70 3.41
N GLY A 275 12.03 0.95 2.49
CA GLY A 275 12.12 1.95 1.41
C GLY A 275 11.35 3.24 1.70
N PRO A 276 10.97 3.99 0.64
CA PRO A 276 10.18 5.21 0.77
C PRO A 276 8.88 4.99 1.56
N ARG A 277 8.59 5.89 2.49
CA ARG A 277 7.31 5.93 3.19
C ARG A 277 6.26 6.65 2.35
N PHE A 278 5.01 6.17 2.38
CA PHE A 278 3.88 6.76 1.65
C PHE A 278 3.10 7.82 2.45
N PHE A 279 3.69 8.25 3.58
CA PHE A 279 3.12 9.23 4.50
C PHE A 279 4.21 10.17 4.96
N LEU A 280 3.88 11.46 5.04
CA LEU A 280 4.80 12.44 5.58
C LEU A 280 4.77 12.43 7.10
N MET A 281 5.94 12.32 7.73
CA MET A 281 6.05 12.56 9.17
C MET A 281 5.72 14.02 9.48
N GLY A 282 4.74 14.23 10.35
CA GLY A 282 4.27 15.57 10.71
C GLY A 282 3.13 16.11 9.83
N ARG A 283 2.55 15.30 8.93
CA ARG A 283 1.44 15.72 8.04
C ARG A 283 0.26 16.34 8.76
N GLN A 284 0.03 16.06 10.04
CA GLN A 284 -1.07 16.67 10.81
C GLN A 284 -0.98 18.20 10.83
N PHE A 285 0.22 18.80 10.75
CA PHE A 285 0.38 20.26 10.68
C PHE A 285 -0.02 20.86 9.32
N LEU A 286 -0.28 20.01 8.32
CA LEU A 286 -0.85 20.40 7.04
C LEU A 286 -2.34 20.07 6.98
N ASP A 287 -2.75 18.92 7.51
CA ASP A 287 -4.11 18.40 7.38
C ASP A 287 -5.10 18.95 8.41
N GLU A 288 -4.64 19.14 9.65
CA GLU A 288 -5.48 19.62 10.75
C GLU A 288 -5.62 21.14 10.65
N LYS A 289 -6.86 21.62 10.55
CA LYS A 289 -7.17 23.01 10.18
C LYS A 289 -6.64 24.02 11.19
N ASP A 290 -6.67 23.66 12.47
CA ASP A 290 -6.16 24.47 13.57
C ASP A 290 -4.63 24.55 13.54
N LEU A 291 -3.95 23.42 13.36
CA LEU A 291 -2.49 23.39 13.23
C LEU A 291 -2.00 24.11 11.98
N LEU A 292 -2.72 24.00 10.87
CA LEU A 292 -2.44 24.73 9.64
C LEU A 292 -2.68 26.24 9.81
N PHE A 293 -3.75 26.62 10.54
CA PHE A 293 -4.03 28.02 10.85
C PHE A 293 -2.96 28.63 11.76
N ASP A 294 -2.47 27.91 12.76
CA ASP A 294 -1.34 28.34 13.59
C ASP A 294 -0.06 28.53 12.76
N LEU A 295 0.09 27.74 11.70
CA LEU A 295 1.23 27.81 10.80
C LEU A 295 1.15 29.05 9.88
N VAL A 296 0.01 29.30 9.22
CA VAL A 296 -0.15 30.36 8.20
C VAL A 296 -1.47 31.15 8.36
N PRO A 297 -1.71 31.82 9.49
CA PRO A 297 -2.98 32.48 9.76
C PRO A 297 -3.30 33.58 8.75
N GLU A 298 -2.27 34.19 8.15
CA GLU A 298 -2.40 35.26 7.16
C GLU A 298 -2.92 34.78 5.79
N LEU A 299 -2.83 33.48 5.50
CA LEU A 299 -3.29 32.89 4.24
C LEU A 299 -4.70 32.33 4.33
N MET A 300 -5.26 32.19 5.54
CA MET A 300 -6.55 31.55 5.77
C MET A 300 -7.62 32.57 6.15
N PRO A 301 -8.93 32.26 5.98
CA PRO A 301 -9.98 33.09 6.55
C PRO A 301 -9.86 33.16 8.08
N PRO A 302 -10.25 34.28 8.72
CA PRO A 302 -10.22 34.42 10.17
C PRO A 302 -10.93 33.27 10.86
N THR A 303 -10.21 32.60 11.75
CA THR A 303 -10.62 31.34 12.37
C THR A 303 -10.37 31.42 13.88
N PHE A 304 -11.31 30.91 14.67
CA PHE A 304 -11.39 31.14 16.11
C PHE A 304 -11.73 29.86 16.86
N HIS A 305 -10.98 29.63 17.93
CA HIS A 305 -11.20 28.51 18.87
C HIS A 305 -12.08 28.93 20.06
N ARG A 306 -12.25 30.23 20.26
CA ARG A 306 -13.08 30.80 21.33
C ARG A 306 -14.14 31.71 20.75
N LEU A 307 -15.33 31.63 21.34
CA LEU A 307 -16.47 32.43 20.91
C LEU A 307 -16.23 33.93 21.16
N GLU A 308 -15.49 34.28 22.20
CA GLU A 308 -15.15 35.65 22.58
C GLU A 308 -14.32 36.34 21.49
N GLU A 309 -13.32 35.64 20.96
CA GLU A 309 -12.46 36.14 19.87
C GLU A 309 -13.27 36.37 18.59
N ALA A 310 -14.20 35.47 18.27
CA ALA A 310 -15.11 35.63 17.13
C ALA A 310 -16.06 36.83 17.31
N LYS A 311 -16.55 37.07 18.55
CA LYS A 311 -17.39 38.24 18.88
C LYS A 311 -16.62 39.55 18.75
N GLU A 312 -15.39 39.60 19.24
CA GLU A 312 -14.50 40.75 19.11
C GLU A 312 -14.22 41.06 17.64
N TYR A 313 -13.94 40.03 16.84
CA TYR A 313 -13.76 40.17 15.41
C TYR A 313 -15.03 40.71 14.73
N LEU A 314 -16.20 40.14 15.02
CA LEU A 314 -17.48 40.61 14.46
C LEU A 314 -17.74 42.09 14.79
N ALA A 315 -17.51 42.47 16.04
CA ALA A 315 -17.66 43.85 16.49
C ALA A 315 -16.72 44.80 15.74
N ALA A 316 -15.48 44.38 15.46
CA ALA A 316 -14.52 45.16 14.69
C ALA A 316 -14.89 45.28 13.20
N GLN A 317 -15.55 44.29 12.61
CA GLN A 317 -15.96 44.33 11.20
C GLN A 317 -17.17 45.26 10.96
N GLY A 318 -18.02 45.48 11.97
CA GLY A 318 -19.15 46.41 11.91
C GLY A 318 -20.25 46.04 10.91
N LYS A 319 -20.30 44.78 10.46
CA LYS A 319 -21.28 44.24 9.51
C LYS A 319 -21.64 42.80 9.84
N GLU A 320 -22.81 42.36 9.39
CA GLU A 320 -23.20 40.95 9.48
C GLU A 320 -22.28 40.07 8.63
N LEU A 321 -21.97 38.88 9.15
CA LEU A 321 -21.11 37.90 8.51
C LEU A 321 -21.75 36.53 8.63
N LEU A 322 -21.61 35.72 7.59
CA LEU A 322 -21.84 34.29 7.72
C LEU A 322 -20.65 33.63 8.42
N TRP A 323 -20.94 32.56 9.14
CA TRP A 323 -19.97 31.78 9.88
C TRP A 323 -20.06 30.31 9.50
N PHE A 324 -18.92 29.65 9.49
CA PHE A 324 -18.86 28.20 9.47
C PHE A 324 -18.51 27.70 10.86
N LEU A 325 -19.40 26.92 11.46
CA LEU A 325 -19.08 26.10 12.62
C LEU A 325 -18.62 24.73 12.11
N LYS A 326 -17.35 24.41 12.36
CA LYS A 326 -16.69 23.22 11.85
C LYS A 326 -16.21 22.36 12.99
N LYS A 327 -16.24 21.04 12.79
CA LYS A 327 -15.57 20.09 13.67
C LYS A 327 -14.12 19.90 13.23
N VAL A 328 -13.15 20.10 14.13
CA VAL A 328 -11.70 19.98 13.83
C VAL A 328 -11.35 18.59 13.32
N ASN A 329 -12.00 17.54 13.87
CA ASN A 329 -11.68 16.13 13.59
C ASN A 329 -12.61 15.45 12.57
N GLN A 330 -13.47 16.21 11.88
CA GLN A 330 -14.36 15.64 10.87
C GLN A 330 -14.08 16.24 9.50
N ASN A 331 -14.03 15.37 8.48
CA ASN A 331 -13.81 15.76 7.10
C ASN A 331 -15.09 15.63 6.27
N GLY A 332 -15.18 16.45 5.23
CA GLY A 332 -16.30 16.49 4.30
C GLY A 332 -17.33 17.57 4.64
N GLY A 333 -17.97 18.11 3.61
CA GLY A 333 -18.87 19.27 3.71
C GLY A 333 -20.04 19.11 4.69
N ARG A 334 -20.44 17.88 5.03
CA ARG A 334 -21.54 17.61 5.98
C ARG A 334 -21.19 17.86 7.45
N ALA A 335 -19.91 18.12 7.76
CA ALA A 335 -19.45 18.43 9.10
C ALA A 335 -19.32 19.95 9.34
N VAL A 336 -20.01 20.75 8.52
CA VAL A 336 -19.98 22.21 8.56
C VAL A 336 -21.41 22.74 8.68
N ASP A 337 -21.69 23.44 9.78
CA ASP A 337 -22.92 24.20 9.92
C ASP A 337 -22.68 25.64 9.47
N VAL A 338 -23.57 26.17 8.63
CA VAL A 338 -23.53 27.57 8.18
C VAL A 338 -24.47 28.42 9.02
N LEU A 339 -23.93 29.44 9.68
CA LEU A 339 -24.66 30.27 10.64
C LEU A 339 -24.72 31.73 10.18
N LYS A 340 -25.86 32.39 10.38
CA LYS A 340 -26.00 33.86 10.24
C LYS A 340 -25.57 34.61 11.49
N THR A 341 -25.68 33.98 12.65
CA THR A 341 -25.34 34.57 13.95
C THR A 341 -24.39 33.67 14.69
N LEU A 342 -23.50 34.29 15.47
CA LEU A 342 -22.60 33.54 16.35
C LEU A 342 -23.40 32.70 17.36
N PRO A 343 -22.90 31.51 17.75
CA PRO A 343 -23.49 30.72 18.81
C PRO A 343 -23.64 31.53 20.11
N THR A 344 -24.65 31.18 20.91
CA THR A 344 -24.87 31.79 22.23
C THR A 344 -24.14 31.04 23.34
N GLN A 345 -23.90 29.74 23.12
CA GLN A 345 -23.17 28.86 24.04
C GLN A 345 -21.68 28.82 23.67
N PRO A 346 -20.78 28.60 24.64
CA PRO A 346 -19.37 28.36 24.36
C PRO A 346 -19.17 27.22 23.35
N LEU A 347 -18.13 27.33 22.53
CA LEU A 347 -17.76 26.29 21.57
C LEU A 347 -17.36 25.01 22.29
N ALA A 348 -17.72 23.85 21.72
CA ALA A 348 -17.17 22.59 22.19
C ALA A 348 -15.66 22.53 21.94
N LYS A 349 -14.96 21.62 22.62
CA LYS A 349 -13.49 21.47 22.50
C LYS A 349 -13.03 21.21 21.07
N ASP A 350 -13.85 20.53 20.27
CA ASP A 350 -13.58 20.16 18.89
C ASP A 350 -14.30 21.06 17.87
N ASP A 351 -14.95 22.14 18.32
CA ASP A 351 -15.56 23.13 17.45
C ASP A 351 -14.56 24.23 17.09
N GLN A 352 -14.71 24.74 15.87
CA GLN A 352 -13.98 25.89 15.37
C GLN A 352 -14.94 26.78 14.59
N LEU A 353 -14.89 28.09 14.85
CA LEU A 353 -15.61 29.08 14.06
C LEU A 353 -14.69 29.68 13.01
N GLN A 354 -15.12 29.70 11.76
CA GLN A 354 -14.42 30.39 10.69
C GLN A 354 -15.34 31.41 10.04
N ALA A 355 -14.85 32.63 9.87
CA ALA A 355 -15.58 33.66 9.15
C ALA A 355 -15.71 33.28 7.67
N HIS A 356 -16.91 33.37 7.13
CA HIS A 356 -17.15 33.19 5.69
C HIS A 356 -16.51 34.34 4.89
N ILE A 357 -16.00 34.05 3.70
CA ILE A 357 -15.52 35.08 2.75
C ILE A 357 -16.73 35.85 2.20
N PRO A 358 -16.96 37.13 2.56
CA PRO A 358 -18.28 37.75 2.34
C PRO A 358 -18.63 38.02 0.88
N ARG A 359 -17.62 38.14 0.02
CA ARG A 359 -17.76 38.40 -1.42
C ARG A 359 -16.97 37.37 -2.19
N PRO A 360 -17.38 36.08 -2.15
CA PRO A 360 -16.62 35.04 -2.84
C PRO A 360 -16.68 35.30 -4.34
N LEU A 361 -15.57 35.05 -5.04
CA LEU A 361 -15.57 35.08 -6.48
C LEU A 361 -16.53 34.00 -7.01
N LEU A 362 -17.52 34.44 -7.80
CA LEU A 362 -18.53 33.56 -8.34
C LEU A 362 -18.14 33.06 -9.73
N TRP A 363 -18.43 31.77 -9.97
CA TRP A 363 -18.39 31.16 -11.28
C TRP A 363 -19.66 31.50 -12.08
N GLU A 364 -19.68 31.12 -13.36
CA GLU A 364 -20.81 31.29 -14.28
C GLU A 364 -22.16 30.95 -13.61
N GLY A 365 -23.17 31.79 -13.85
CA GLY A 365 -24.48 31.65 -13.23
C GLY A 365 -24.53 32.06 -11.74
N GLY A 366 -23.49 32.73 -11.23
CA GLY A 366 -23.44 33.21 -9.85
C GLY A 366 -23.16 32.10 -8.84
N LEU A 367 -22.54 30.99 -9.26
CA LEU A 367 -22.29 29.84 -8.40
C LEU A 367 -21.02 30.06 -7.57
N LYS A 368 -21.06 29.76 -6.27
CA LYS A 368 -19.84 29.78 -5.43
C LYS A 368 -18.86 28.71 -5.91
N CYS A 369 -17.56 28.99 -5.87
CA CYS A 369 -16.53 28.02 -6.27
C CYS A 369 -15.27 28.08 -5.39
N HIS A 370 -14.50 27.00 -5.39
CA HIS A 370 -13.11 26.98 -4.95
C HIS A 370 -12.22 26.28 -5.99
N VAL A 371 -10.93 26.60 -5.97
CA VAL A 371 -9.91 25.98 -6.81
C VAL A 371 -9.21 24.90 -6.00
N LYS A 372 -9.27 23.66 -6.45
CA LYS A 372 -8.49 22.54 -5.92
C LYS A 372 -7.21 22.38 -6.75
N THR A 373 -6.09 22.29 -6.05
CA THR A 373 -4.77 22.01 -6.62
C THR A 373 -4.20 20.74 -6.01
N TYR A 374 -3.46 19.95 -6.77
CA TYR A 374 -2.74 18.78 -6.27
C TYR A 374 -1.25 19.09 -6.17
N TYR A 375 -0.63 18.74 -5.05
CA TYR A 375 0.81 18.89 -4.85
C TYR A 375 1.43 17.57 -4.39
N TYR A 376 2.61 17.28 -4.91
CA TYR A 376 3.45 16.17 -4.47
C TYR A 376 4.54 16.75 -3.58
N LEU A 377 4.68 16.19 -2.38
CA LEU A 377 5.75 16.57 -1.46
C LEU A 377 6.56 15.32 -1.12
N SER A 378 7.88 15.43 -1.23
CA SER A 378 8.80 14.35 -0.89
C SER A 378 9.99 14.87 -0.09
N ALA A 379 10.56 14.02 0.76
CA ALA A 379 11.87 14.23 1.33
C ALA A 379 12.84 13.23 0.69
N CYS A 380 13.94 13.71 0.15
CA CYS A 380 14.88 12.92 -0.64
C CYS A 380 16.31 13.16 -0.19
N GLN A 381 17.09 12.09 -0.12
CA GLN A 381 18.52 12.18 0.13
C GLN A 381 19.24 12.59 -1.16
N LEU A 382 20.07 13.63 -1.08
CA LEU A 382 20.81 14.13 -2.22
C LEU A 382 21.90 13.14 -2.66
N PRO A 383 22.17 13.02 -3.98
CA PRO A 383 23.23 12.14 -4.47
C PRO A 383 24.58 12.49 -3.84
N ASN A 384 25.31 11.47 -3.39
CA ASN A 384 26.64 11.60 -2.80
C ASN A 384 26.69 12.48 -1.53
N SER A 385 25.56 12.67 -0.84
CA SER A 385 25.49 13.40 0.43
C SER A 385 24.53 12.72 1.43
N ASN A 386 24.73 13.01 2.71
CA ASN A 386 23.75 12.74 3.77
C ASN A 386 22.76 13.89 3.97
N ASP A 387 22.90 14.97 3.20
CA ASP A 387 21.94 16.06 3.21
C ASP A 387 20.61 15.60 2.60
N VAL A 388 19.52 16.03 3.25
CA VAL A 388 18.16 15.78 2.80
C VAL A 388 17.54 17.08 2.30
N GLU A 389 16.83 16.96 1.19
CA GLU A 389 16.07 18.04 0.57
C GLU A 389 14.60 17.65 0.47
N TRP A 390 13.72 18.59 0.77
CA TRP A 390 12.31 18.49 0.46
C TRP A 390 12.01 19.03 -0.91
N GLN A 391 11.31 18.26 -1.74
CA GLN A 391 10.89 18.69 -3.07
C GLN A 391 9.38 18.85 -3.12
N LEU A 392 8.93 20.07 -3.42
CA LEU A 392 7.53 20.43 -3.61
C LEU A 392 7.25 20.56 -5.11
N TYR A 393 6.35 19.73 -5.61
CA TYR A 393 5.82 19.82 -6.96
C TYR A 393 4.34 20.20 -6.93
N LEU A 394 3.91 21.02 -7.86
CA LEU A 394 2.51 21.37 -8.07
C LEU A 394 2.05 20.81 -9.42
N HIS A 395 0.90 20.16 -9.43
CA HIS A 395 0.31 19.64 -10.65
C HIS A 395 -0.28 20.78 -11.47
N ASP A 396 0.11 20.92 -12.73
CA ASP A 396 -0.25 22.04 -13.59
C ASP A 396 -1.69 21.96 -14.15
N LEU A 397 -2.46 20.96 -13.75
CA LEU A 397 -3.92 20.92 -13.96
C LEU A 397 -4.65 21.20 -12.65
N PHE A 398 -5.36 22.33 -12.60
CA PHE A 398 -6.19 22.73 -11.47
C PHE A 398 -7.64 22.31 -11.71
N TYR A 399 -8.45 22.31 -10.66
CA TYR A 399 -9.87 21.96 -10.73
C TYR A 399 -10.72 23.01 -10.06
N LEU A 400 -11.88 23.33 -10.64
CA LEU A 400 -12.93 24.06 -9.93
C LEU A 400 -13.90 23.08 -9.30
N ALA A 401 -14.13 23.28 -8.02
CA ALA A 401 -15.28 22.73 -7.33
C ALA A 401 -16.35 23.81 -7.19
N VAL A 402 -17.55 23.52 -7.68
CA VAL A 402 -18.62 24.52 -7.85
C VAL A 402 -19.85 24.08 -7.06
N ALA A 403 -20.53 25.04 -6.45
CA ALA A 403 -21.79 24.84 -5.74
C ALA A 403 -22.91 24.46 -6.73
N SER A 404 -23.94 23.77 -6.25
CA SER A 404 -25.08 23.38 -7.09
C SER A 404 -26.19 24.43 -7.17
N LYS A 405 -26.12 25.49 -6.36
CA LYS A 405 -27.04 26.64 -6.39
C LYS A 405 -26.29 27.97 -6.47
N PRO A 406 -26.92 29.01 -7.06
CA PRO A 406 -26.39 30.37 -7.00
C PRO A 406 -26.13 30.81 -5.58
N TRP A 407 -25.04 31.53 -5.38
CA TRP A 407 -24.62 32.01 -4.08
C TRP A 407 -25.55 33.11 -3.57
N SER A 408 -25.86 33.06 -2.28
CA SER A 408 -26.65 34.07 -1.57
C SER A 408 -26.29 34.06 -0.10
N THR A 409 -26.21 35.22 0.55
CA THR A 409 -26.07 35.29 2.02
C THR A 409 -27.33 34.81 2.75
N GLU A 410 -28.45 34.73 2.05
CA GLU A 410 -29.74 34.37 2.63
C GLU A 410 -29.99 32.86 2.67
N ASP A 411 -29.38 32.11 1.73
CA ASP A 411 -29.53 30.66 1.61
C ASP A 411 -28.35 29.96 2.31
N LEU A 412 -28.62 29.39 3.49
CA LEU A 412 -27.62 28.69 4.30
C LEU A 412 -27.43 27.22 3.92
N SER A 413 -28.09 26.74 2.86
CA SER A 413 -27.99 25.33 2.46
C SER A 413 -26.59 24.96 1.96
N ASP A 414 -26.21 23.71 2.20
CA ASP A 414 -24.96 23.13 1.69
C ASP A 414 -24.80 23.34 0.18
N GLU A 415 -25.90 23.20 -0.58
CA GLU A 415 -25.90 23.37 -2.03
C GLU A 415 -25.52 24.77 -2.50
N CYS A 416 -25.68 25.79 -1.66
CA CYS A 416 -25.35 27.19 -1.93
C CYS A 416 -23.97 27.57 -1.36
N GLN A 417 -23.65 27.08 -0.15
CA GLN A 417 -22.50 27.55 0.62
C GLN A 417 -21.27 26.65 0.53
N ILE A 418 -21.45 25.37 0.21
CA ILE A 418 -20.40 24.37 0.28
C ILE A 418 -20.05 23.85 -1.12
N THR A 419 -18.75 23.70 -1.37
CA THR A 419 -18.22 23.26 -2.68
C THR A 419 -17.32 22.05 -2.45
N THR A 420 -17.69 20.88 -2.98
CA THR A 420 -16.96 19.61 -2.71
C THR A 420 -16.61 18.80 -3.96
N MET A 421 -17.37 18.93 -5.04
CA MET A 421 -17.20 18.10 -6.24
C MET A 421 -16.44 18.86 -7.32
N ARG A 422 -15.42 18.23 -7.92
CA ARG A 422 -14.69 18.76 -9.08
C ARG A 422 -15.59 18.71 -10.32
N LEU A 423 -15.89 19.86 -10.91
CA LEU A 423 -16.81 19.96 -12.05
C LEU A 423 -16.17 20.57 -13.30
N GLN A 424 -15.04 21.27 -13.18
CA GLN A 424 -14.36 21.88 -14.32
C GLN A 424 -12.84 21.76 -14.17
N ARG A 425 -12.16 21.48 -15.29
CA ARG A 425 -10.70 21.50 -15.42
C ARG A 425 -10.21 22.91 -15.72
N LEU A 426 -9.12 23.32 -15.09
CA LEU A 426 -8.44 24.60 -15.30
C LEU A 426 -6.99 24.36 -15.75
N PRO A 427 -6.76 24.05 -17.05
CA PRO A 427 -5.41 23.99 -17.60
C PRO A 427 -4.69 25.34 -17.52
N ALA A 428 -3.37 25.35 -17.69
CA ALA A 428 -2.53 26.53 -17.53
C ALA A 428 -2.94 27.72 -18.42
N ASP A 429 -3.47 27.44 -19.60
CA ASP A 429 -3.93 28.41 -20.60
C ASP A 429 -5.40 28.83 -20.42
N HIS A 430 -6.11 28.30 -19.43
CA HIS A 430 -7.51 28.64 -19.20
C HIS A 430 -7.65 30.14 -18.85
N PRO A 431 -8.50 30.91 -19.57
CA PRO A 431 -8.59 32.36 -19.39
C PRO A 431 -8.87 32.80 -17.95
N TRP A 432 -9.77 32.08 -17.26
CA TRP A 432 -10.09 32.36 -15.85
C TRP A 432 -8.89 32.15 -14.92
N ARG A 433 -8.07 31.11 -15.16
CA ARG A 433 -6.86 30.84 -14.35
C ARG A 433 -5.82 31.94 -14.52
N ILE A 434 -5.65 32.43 -15.75
CA ILE A 434 -4.75 33.53 -16.10
C ILE A 434 -5.23 34.83 -15.48
N GLN A 435 -6.51 35.17 -15.65
CA GLN A 435 -7.13 36.39 -15.13
C GLN A 435 -6.88 36.56 -13.63
N TRP A 436 -7.04 35.47 -12.86
CA TRP A 436 -6.88 35.46 -11.41
C TRP A 436 -5.48 35.04 -10.95
N LYS A 437 -4.51 34.94 -11.87
CA LYS A 437 -3.10 34.66 -11.59
C LYS A 437 -2.86 33.43 -10.71
N LEU A 438 -3.68 32.39 -10.84
CA LEU A 438 -3.63 31.24 -9.94
C LEU A 438 -2.30 30.48 -10.05
N SER A 439 -1.70 30.45 -11.25
CA SER A 439 -0.38 29.84 -11.48
C SER A 439 0.76 30.58 -10.79
N GLU A 440 0.57 31.83 -10.37
CA GLU A 440 1.54 32.60 -9.60
C GLU A 440 1.26 32.46 -8.09
N LEU A 441 0.00 32.66 -7.70
CA LEU A 441 -0.40 32.76 -6.29
C LEU A 441 -0.38 31.42 -5.56
N CYS A 442 -0.96 30.36 -6.14
CA CYS A 442 -1.03 29.04 -5.51
C CYS A 442 0.36 28.44 -5.19
N PRO A 443 1.32 28.34 -6.13
CA PRO A 443 2.64 27.79 -5.82
C PRO A 443 3.39 28.63 -4.79
N LYS A 444 3.33 29.96 -4.88
CA LYS A 444 3.97 30.87 -3.92
C LYS A 444 3.46 30.64 -2.49
N HIS A 445 2.15 30.51 -2.32
CA HIS A 445 1.57 30.23 -1.00
C HIS A 445 1.90 28.82 -0.51
N LEU A 446 1.88 27.80 -1.37
CA LEU A 446 2.33 26.45 -1.02
C LEU A 446 3.80 26.42 -0.59
N GLU A 447 4.69 27.08 -1.32
CA GLU A 447 6.11 27.18 -0.94
C GLU A 447 6.26 27.83 0.44
N THR A 448 5.51 28.90 0.71
CA THR A 448 5.51 29.57 2.01
C THR A 448 5.09 28.62 3.14
N ILE A 449 4.01 27.86 2.93
CA ILE A 449 3.49 26.88 3.89
C ILE A 449 4.52 25.80 4.17
N MET A 450 5.05 25.16 3.12
CA MET A 450 5.99 24.05 3.27
C MET A 450 7.31 24.50 3.89
N THR A 451 7.84 25.64 3.44
CA THR A 451 9.07 26.22 4.00
C THR A 451 8.92 26.46 5.50
N ARG A 452 7.80 27.07 5.92
CA ARG A 452 7.54 27.34 7.34
C ARG A 452 7.38 26.05 8.13
N ALA A 453 6.63 25.07 7.62
CA ALA A 453 6.43 23.77 8.28
C ALA A 453 7.76 23.03 8.48
N ILE A 454 8.65 23.04 7.48
CA ILE A 454 9.97 22.41 7.55
C ILE A 454 10.87 23.17 8.53
N GLN A 455 10.98 24.50 8.40
CA GLN A 455 11.83 25.33 9.26
C GLN A 455 11.44 25.26 10.74
N GLN A 456 10.14 25.12 11.04
CA GLN A 456 9.63 24.94 12.40
C GLN A 456 9.68 23.47 12.88
N SER A 457 10.31 22.56 12.13
CA SER A 457 10.39 21.13 12.43
C SER A 457 9.02 20.44 12.61
N LYS A 458 7.98 20.99 11.99
CA LYS A 458 6.63 20.42 11.96
C LYS A 458 6.57 19.26 10.99
N LEU A 459 7.15 19.43 9.80
CA LEU A 459 7.46 18.34 8.89
C LEU A 459 8.83 17.78 9.19
N GLN A 460 8.92 16.46 9.34
CA GLN A 460 10.14 15.77 9.76
C GLN A 460 10.54 14.73 8.72
N VAL A 461 11.84 14.44 8.66
CA VAL A 461 12.38 13.40 7.78
C VAL A 461 12.59 12.12 8.61
N PRO A 462 12.30 10.93 8.07
CA PRO A 462 12.66 9.67 8.70
C PRO A 462 14.15 9.59 9.02
N VAL A 463 14.50 9.04 10.18
CA VAL A 463 15.89 8.73 10.52
C VAL A 463 16.43 7.69 9.53
N VAL A 464 17.51 8.03 8.83
CA VAL A 464 18.19 7.13 7.90
C VAL A 464 19.21 6.33 8.69
N ASN A 465 18.90 5.07 9.01
CA ASN A 465 19.89 4.18 9.63
C ASN A 465 20.97 3.81 8.60
N GLU A 466 22.25 3.97 8.97
CA GLU A 466 23.41 3.69 8.10
C GLU A 466 23.43 2.24 7.57
N GLU A 467 22.87 1.30 8.34
CA GLU A 467 22.75 -0.12 7.95
C GLU A 467 21.79 -0.36 6.77
N ASN A 468 20.89 0.59 6.48
CA ASN A 468 19.99 0.56 5.31
C ASN A 468 20.56 1.38 4.13
N SER A 469 21.87 1.59 4.07
CA SER A 469 22.56 2.17 2.92
C SER A 469 22.59 1.17 1.76
N VAL A 470 21.44 1.00 1.11
CA VAL A 470 21.32 0.19 -0.11
C VAL A 470 22.19 0.82 -1.20
N SER A 471 23.23 0.09 -1.61
CA SER A 471 23.99 0.13 -2.87
C SER A 471 24.21 1.52 -3.51
N GLU A 472 25.49 1.91 -3.63
CA GLU A 472 26.05 3.11 -4.28
C GLU A 472 25.55 3.43 -5.71
N THR A 473 24.65 2.62 -6.27
CA THR A 473 24.15 2.71 -7.64
C THR A 473 22.92 3.60 -7.80
N ARG A 474 22.21 4.00 -6.74
CA ARG A 474 21.03 4.89 -6.85
C ARG A 474 21.45 6.35 -6.72
N THR A 475 21.27 7.12 -7.79
CA THR A 475 21.54 8.56 -7.82
C THR A 475 20.50 9.40 -7.06
N PHE A 476 19.35 8.83 -6.71
CA PHE A 476 18.28 9.52 -5.99
C PHE A 476 17.58 8.55 -5.05
N ARG A 477 17.36 8.96 -3.80
CA ARG A 477 16.66 8.16 -2.79
C ARG A 477 15.56 8.98 -2.14
N THR A 478 14.32 8.70 -2.53
CA THR A 478 13.14 9.18 -1.80
C THR A 478 13.05 8.48 -0.44
N LEU A 479 12.89 9.24 0.62
CA LEU A 479 12.75 8.75 2.00
C LEU A 479 11.27 8.65 2.39
N GLN A 480 10.48 9.63 1.97
CA GLN A 480 9.03 9.64 2.09
C GLN A 480 8.42 10.55 1.04
N PHE A 481 7.17 10.29 0.66
CA PHE A 481 6.40 11.16 -0.22
C PHE A 481 4.90 11.00 0.00
N GLU A 482 4.14 12.00 -0.42
CA GLU A 482 2.67 11.96 -0.39
C GLU A 482 2.09 12.92 -1.45
N ILE A 483 0.98 12.48 -2.08
CA ILE A 483 0.14 13.36 -2.89
C ILE A 483 -0.87 14.00 -1.95
N ASN A 484 -0.95 15.31 -1.99
CA ASN A 484 -1.86 16.10 -1.19
C ASN A 484 -2.66 17.04 -2.11
N SER A 485 -3.69 17.68 -1.57
CA SER A 485 -4.38 18.76 -2.28
C SER A 485 -4.54 20.00 -1.41
N ALA A 486 -4.63 21.16 -2.02
CA ALA A 486 -4.95 22.41 -1.34
C ALA A 486 -6.16 23.07 -2.02
N ASP A 487 -7.08 23.55 -1.19
CA ASP A 487 -8.34 24.18 -1.61
C ASP A 487 -8.29 25.67 -1.36
N TRP A 488 -8.45 26.43 -2.44
CA TRP A 488 -8.29 27.88 -2.47
C TRP A 488 -9.61 28.56 -2.81
N MET A 489 -10.04 29.53 -2.03
CA MET A 489 -11.18 30.37 -2.36
C MET A 489 -10.71 31.78 -2.69
N LEU A 490 -11.28 32.35 -3.73
CA LEU A 490 -11.03 33.74 -4.09
C LEU A 490 -12.19 34.62 -3.64
N ASP A 491 -11.90 35.88 -3.36
CA ASP A 491 -12.91 36.94 -3.30
C ASP A 491 -12.98 37.73 -4.62
N GLU A 492 -14.01 38.58 -4.74
CA GLU A 492 -14.22 39.43 -5.92
C GLU A 492 -13.07 40.43 -6.18
N ASP A 493 -12.24 40.73 -5.17
CA ASP A 493 -11.07 41.61 -5.32
C ASP A 493 -9.83 40.82 -5.79
N GLY A 494 -9.95 39.51 -5.98
CA GLY A 494 -8.86 38.61 -6.38
C GLY A 494 -7.94 38.21 -5.24
N ARG A 495 -8.32 38.43 -3.98
CA ARG A 495 -7.59 37.88 -2.82
C ARG A 495 -7.87 36.40 -2.74
N ILE A 496 -6.81 35.62 -2.49
CA ILE A 496 -6.89 34.17 -2.39
C ILE A 496 -6.70 33.75 -0.93
N TYR A 497 -7.56 32.84 -0.50
CA TYR A 497 -7.58 32.28 0.84
C TYR A 497 -7.41 30.77 0.76
N LEU A 498 -6.47 30.23 1.53
CA LEU A 498 -6.35 28.80 1.79
C LEU A 498 -7.49 28.37 2.71
N ILE A 499 -8.28 27.39 2.28
CA ILE A 499 -9.36 26.81 3.08
C ILE A 499 -8.85 25.63 3.89
N GLU A 500 -8.11 24.73 3.25
CA GLU A 500 -7.49 23.55 3.85
C GLU A 500 -6.45 22.94 2.92
N CYS A 501 -5.50 22.22 3.50
CA CYS A 501 -4.77 21.16 2.82
C CYS A 501 -5.37 19.82 3.22
N ASN A 502 -5.46 18.90 2.26
CA ASN A 502 -5.99 17.56 2.46
C ASN A 502 -4.91 16.55 2.08
N GLY A 503 -4.36 15.85 3.06
CA GLY A 503 -3.62 14.61 2.87
C GLY A 503 -4.54 13.47 2.46
N ILE A 504 -4.06 12.60 1.57
CA ILE A 504 -4.85 11.53 0.94
C ILE A 504 -6.13 12.08 0.29
N PRO A 505 -6.04 13.06 -0.64
CA PRO A 505 -7.21 13.50 -1.37
C PRO A 505 -7.87 12.36 -2.14
N VAL A 506 -9.16 12.48 -2.42
CA VAL A 506 -9.88 11.51 -3.27
C VAL A 506 -9.33 11.61 -4.69
N LEU A 507 -8.64 10.55 -5.11
CA LEU A 507 -8.12 10.34 -6.46
C LEU A 507 -8.94 9.26 -7.18
N TYR A 508 -9.06 9.40 -8.50
CA TYR A 508 -9.79 8.44 -9.33
C TYR A 508 -9.01 8.10 -10.59
N ASP A 509 -8.74 6.81 -10.79
CA ASP A 509 -8.17 6.26 -12.01
C ASP A 509 -9.15 5.29 -12.65
N GLY A 510 -9.72 5.68 -13.79
CA GLY A 510 -10.70 4.86 -14.51
C GLY A 510 -10.10 3.63 -15.20
N GLY A 511 -8.76 3.54 -15.28
CA GLY A 511 -8.04 2.34 -15.72
C GLY A 511 -7.89 1.28 -14.63
N GLN A 512 -8.18 1.62 -13.38
CA GLN A 512 -8.06 0.71 -12.24
C GLN A 512 -9.40 0.29 -11.67
N SER A 513 -9.48 -0.96 -11.20
CA SER A 513 -10.63 -1.49 -10.47
C SER A 513 -10.62 -1.02 -9.01
N GLN A 514 -10.82 0.28 -8.78
CA GLN A 514 -10.85 0.85 -7.44
C GLN A 514 -12.26 0.77 -6.79
N PRO A 515 -12.37 0.57 -5.47
CA PRO A 515 -13.65 0.64 -4.77
C PRO A 515 -14.29 2.03 -4.86
N LEU A 516 -15.56 2.10 -5.30
CA LEU A 516 -16.32 3.36 -5.44
C LEU A 516 -17.07 3.71 -4.15
N CYS A 517 -16.32 3.93 -3.07
CA CYS A 517 -16.86 4.08 -1.71
C CYS A 517 -17.53 5.45 -1.43
N THR A 518 -17.42 6.42 -2.33
CA THR A 518 -18.01 7.76 -2.15
C THR A 518 -18.87 8.17 -3.35
N ARG A 519 -19.83 9.09 -3.11
CA ARG A 519 -20.64 9.69 -4.19
C ARG A 519 -19.78 10.40 -5.24
N GLY A 520 -18.66 11.00 -4.83
CA GLY A 520 -17.71 11.65 -5.74
C GLY A 520 -17.07 10.63 -6.68
N LEU A 521 -16.57 9.51 -6.16
CA LEU A 521 -16.00 8.44 -6.98
C LEU A 521 -17.02 7.81 -7.94
N GLN A 522 -18.26 7.60 -7.47
CA GLN A 522 -19.34 7.09 -8.33
C GLN A 522 -19.67 8.07 -9.47
N LEU A 523 -19.67 9.37 -9.19
CA LEU A 523 -19.86 10.40 -10.21
C LEU A 523 -18.69 10.39 -11.22
N TYR A 524 -17.45 10.40 -10.74
CA TYR A 524 -16.27 10.40 -11.61
C TYR A 524 -16.23 9.15 -12.50
N ASP A 525 -16.55 7.99 -11.96
CA ASP A 525 -16.67 6.75 -12.72
C ASP A 525 -17.77 6.78 -13.79
N SER A 526 -18.94 7.34 -13.43
CA SER A 526 -20.03 7.51 -14.39
C SER A 526 -19.66 8.47 -15.52
N LEU A 527 -18.95 9.56 -15.22
CA LEU A 527 -18.46 10.51 -16.22
C LEU A 527 -17.39 9.89 -17.11
N TYR A 528 -16.43 9.16 -16.52
CA TYR A 528 -15.37 8.46 -17.25
C TYR A 528 -15.93 7.41 -18.20
N LYS A 529 -16.86 6.57 -17.75
CA LYS A 529 -17.51 5.56 -18.60
C LYS A 529 -18.31 6.16 -19.75
N LYS A 530 -18.83 7.38 -19.57
CA LYS A 530 -19.57 8.08 -20.62
C LYS A 530 -18.62 8.64 -21.69
N ASP A 531 -17.55 9.29 -21.27
CA ASP A 531 -16.51 9.82 -22.16
C ASP A 531 -15.18 9.96 -21.42
N PRO A 532 -14.25 9.01 -21.59
CA PRO A 532 -12.94 9.04 -20.94
C PRO A 532 -12.10 10.27 -21.27
N GLN A 533 -12.28 10.84 -22.47
CA GLN A 533 -11.44 11.96 -22.94
C GLN A 533 -11.86 13.28 -22.32
N THR A 534 -13.16 13.48 -22.10
CA THR A 534 -13.71 14.72 -21.54
C THR A 534 -14.08 14.62 -20.06
N ALA A 535 -13.94 13.44 -19.46
CA ALA A 535 -14.17 13.23 -18.04
C ALA A 535 -13.37 14.23 -17.20
N VAL A 536 -14.07 15.02 -16.39
CA VAL A 536 -13.44 16.08 -15.57
C VAL A 536 -12.33 15.51 -14.70
N VAL A 537 -12.50 14.30 -14.18
CA VAL A 537 -11.54 13.64 -13.30
C VAL A 537 -11.05 12.34 -13.96
N ASN A 538 -9.74 12.29 -14.19
CA ASN A 538 -8.97 11.08 -14.47
C ASN A 538 -7.55 11.36 -13.97
N ASP A 539 -7.22 10.83 -12.80
CA ASP A 539 -5.97 11.11 -12.08
C ASP A 539 -4.86 10.09 -12.44
N HIS A 540 -5.00 9.35 -13.57
CA HIS A 540 -4.05 8.35 -14.05
C HIS A 540 -2.62 8.88 -14.16
N ASP A 541 -2.38 9.88 -15.03
CA ASP A 541 -1.05 10.46 -15.23
C ASP A 541 -0.48 11.07 -13.94
N LEU A 542 -1.37 11.65 -13.11
CA LEU A 542 -1.01 12.23 -11.81
C LEU A 542 -0.44 11.14 -10.88
N LEU A 543 -1.09 9.99 -10.80
CA LEU A 543 -0.67 8.83 -10.00
C LEU A 543 0.60 8.19 -10.57
N GLU A 544 0.63 7.90 -11.87
CA GLU A 544 1.77 7.27 -12.53
C GLU A 544 3.04 8.12 -12.37
N ASP A 545 2.98 9.41 -12.71
CA ASP A 545 4.12 10.30 -12.63
C ASP A 545 4.60 10.51 -11.18
N SER A 546 3.68 10.44 -10.20
CA SER A 546 4.05 10.52 -8.77
C SER A 546 4.87 9.29 -8.34
N VAL A 547 4.50 8.10 -8.84
CA VAL A 547 5.29 6.89 -8.62
C VAL A 547 6.64 7.01 -9.34
N ASP A 548 6.67 7.54 -10.57
CA ASP A 548 7.93 7.77 -11.29
C ASP A 548 8.87 8.68 -10.52
N LEU A 549 8.33 9.77 -9.99
CA LEU A 549 9.08 10.73 -9.19
C LEU A 549 9.61 10.08 -7.90
N ALA A 550 8.78 9.31 -7.19
CA ALA A 550 9.19 8.61 -5.98
C ALA A 550 10.26 7.54 -6.24
N MET A 551 10.16 6.81 -7.34
CA MET A 551 11.02 5.67 -7.65
C MET A 551 12.33 6.07 -8.33
N THR A 552 12.32 7.16 -9.10
CA THR A 552 13.45 7.55 -9.96
C THR A 552 13.97 8.97 -9.74
N GLY A 553 13.23 9.81 -9.02
CA GLY A 553 13.52 11.24 -8.89
C GLY A 553 13.30 12.03 -10.18
N LYS A 554 12.60 11.44 -11.15
CA LYS A 554 12.36 12.03 -12.47
C LYS A 554 10.90 11.80 -12.86
N VAL A 555 10.39 12.73 -13.65
CA VAL A 555 9.10 12.61 -14.34
C VAL A 555 9.30 12.77 -15.84
N PRO A 556 8.40 12.21 -16.67
CA PRO A 556 8.41 12.44 -18.11
C PRO A 556 8.35 13.94 -18.45
N ALA A 557 8.90 14.34 -19.60
CA ALA A 557 8.81 15.73 -20.07
C ALA A 557 7.37 16.20 -20.30
N THR A 558 6.47 15.26 -20.59
CA THR A 558 5.01 15.47 -20.74
C THR A 558 4.29 15.62 -19.40
N SER A 559 4.96 15.34 -18.27
CA SER A 559 4.34 15.40 -16.96
C SER A 559 3.82 16.79 -16.63
N LEU A 560 2.66 16.80 -15.98
CA LEU A 560 2.06 18.02 -15.44
C LEU A 560 2.60 18.37 -14.06
N TRP A 561 3.44 17.53 -13.42
CA TRP A 561 4.13 17.92 -12.20
C TRP A 561 5.23 18.94 -12.49
N LYS A 562 5.14 20.12 -11.86
CA LYS A 562 6.15 21.18 -11.97
C LYS A 562 6.80 21.40 -10.61
N LEU A 563 8.14 21.32 -10.56
CA LEU A 563 8.89 21.65 -9.36
C LEU A 563 8.64 23.11 -9.00
N VAL A 564 8.14 23.34 -7.79
CA VAL A 564 7.90 24.68 -7.23
C VAL A 564 9.09 25.10 -6.37
N ALA A 565 9.52 24.23 -5.47
CA ALA A 565 10.57 24.54 -4.52
C ALA A 565 11.39 23.30 -4.12
N ALA A 566 12.67 23.54 -3.85
CA ALA A 566 13.62 22.61 -3.26
C ALA A 566 14.07 23.22 -1.92
N ILE A 567 13.65 22.62 -0.81
CA ILE A 567 13.77 23.20 0.53
C ILE A 567 14.71 22.31 1.37
N PRO A 568 15.88 22.80 1.80
CA PRO A 568 16.77 22.01 2.65
C PRO A 568 16.09 21.57 3.94
N ALA A 569 16.32 20.32 4.37
CA ALA A 569 15.86 19.87 5.67
C ALA A 569 16.59 20.61 6.80
N VAL A 570 15.90 20.83 7.92
CA VAL A 570 16.53 21.36 9.14
C VAL A 570 17.49 20.30 9.68
N LYS A 571 18.76 20.66 9.84
CA LYS A 571 19.74 19.78 10.50
C LYS A 571 19.35 19.67 11.97
N THR A 572 18.86 18.50 12.38
CA THR A 572 18.71 18.16 13.80
C THR A 572 20.11 18.04 14.40
N THR A 573 20.54 19.09 15.11
CA THR A 573 21.80 19.11 15.88
C THR A 573 21.69 18.29 17.15
#